data_AF-A0A7L6AMQ1-F1
#
_entry.id   AF-A0A7L6AMQ1-F1
#
_cell.length_a   1.000
_cell.length_b   1.000
_cell.length_c   1.000
_cell.angle_alpha   90.00
_cell.angle_beta   90.00
_cell.angle_gamma   90.00
#
_symmetry.space_group_name_H-M   'P 1'
#
loop_
_entity.id
_entity.type
_entity.pdbx_description
1 polymer ?
#
loop_
_entity_poly.entity_id
_entity_poly.type
_entity_poly.pdbx_seq_one_letter_code
_entity_poly.pdbx_strand_id
1 'polypeptide(L)'
;MTTRTGDNVYSWAAGEAFLTTIWDAGGTDTIDASNQSASIINLNEGTFSSIGQISVSALKQELVAKYSNYPASWIEQQVDSFANDGRLYVGKDNLAIAYGVTIENALGGAGNDVLIGNAAANALHGGGGNDRLEGGAGNDSLYGDAGYDVAVYADSASNYSLVKNSSGWLVTSLGAGVAGNDSLVGMESIEFLDKSYFDSEQARQVYRLYEAAFDRAPDRSGLQYWVNEYVSGVSLVDIAKGFTQSAEFMKLYPADSDTAFINGLYHNVLERAPDQAGISYWQDSMQHGVTAQEILFAFSESTENKTALSAVIDDGFWLA
;
A
#
# COMPACT_ATOMS: atom_id res chain seq x y z
N MET A 1 21.04 7.76 -33.72
CA MET A 1 20.89 8.22 -32.34
C MET A 1 20.91 9.73 -32.36
N THR A 2 19.76 10.36 -32.21
CA THR A 2 19.69 11.77 -31.85
C THR A 2 19.55 11.78 -30.35
N THR A 3 20.63 12.09 -29.64
CA THR A 3 20.58 12.42 -28.22
C THR A 3 19.63 13.58 -28.08
N ARG A 4 18.59 13.41 -27.26
CA ARG A 4 17.81 14.57 -26.86
C ARG A 4 18.64 15.37 -25.85
N THR A 5 18.42 16.68 -25.87
CA THR A 5 19.10 17.63 -24.99
C THR A 5 18.05 18.62 -24.52
N GLY A 6 17.96 18.87 -23.22
CA GLY A 6 16.91 19.63 -22.56
C GLY A 6 15.73 18.76 -22.13
N ASP A 7 14.85 19.32 -21.32
CA ASP A 7 13.79 18.61 -20.60
C ASP A 7 12.86 17.79 -21.51
N ASN A 8 12.72 16.50 -21.23
CA ASN A 8 11.97 15.56 -22.05
C ASN A 8 10.95 14.75 -21.26
N VAL A 9 9.87 14.38 -21.94
CA VAL A 9 8.86 13.46 -21.41
C VAL A 9 8.83 12.21 -22.28
N TYR A 10 8.88 11.06 -21.61
CA TYR A 10 8.82 9.73 -22.19
C TYR A 10 7.51 9.06 -21.79
N SER A 11 6.63 8.83 -22.76
CA SER A 11 5.32 8.22 -22.55
C SER A 11 4.94 7.28 -23.70
N TRP A 12 4.00 6.38 -23.41
CA TRP A 12 3.51 5.34 -24.32
C TRP A 12 1.98 5.30 -24.30
N ALA A 13 1.34 4.75 -25.33
CA ALA A 13 -0.11 4.61 -25.29
C ALA A 13 -0.53 3.59 -24.22
N ALA A 14 -1.72 3.79 -23.64
CA ALA A 14 -2.26 2.90 -22.61
C ALA A 14 -2.40 1.48 -23.17
N GLY A 15 -1.82 0.49 -22.49
CA GLY A 15 -1.84 -0.91 -22.93
C GLY A 15 -1.07 -1.18 -24.22
N GLU A 16 -0.18 -0.28 -24.65
CA GLU A 16 0.70 -0.56 -25.77
C GLU A 16 1.84 -1.50 -25.33
N ALA A 17 2.09 -2.57 -26.10
CA ALA A 17 3.29 -3.37 -25.92
C ALA A 17 4.49 -2.65 -26.56
N PHE A 18 5.53 -2.40 -25.77
CA PHE A 18 6.76 -1.77 -26.24
C PHE A 18 8.00 -2.41 -25.63
N LEU A 19 9.16 -2.13 -26.21
CA LEU A 19 10.47 -2.40 -25.63
C LEU A 19 11.41 -1.25 -26.00
N THR A 20 11.82 -0.45 -25.02
CA THR A 20 12.58 0.78 -25.27
C THR A 20 13.76 0.89 -24.29
N THR A 21 14.88 1.42 -24.79
CA THR A 21 15.95 1.94 -23.93
C THR A 21 16.02 3.45 -24.11
N ILE A 22 15.90 4.21 -23.02
CA ILE A 22 16.05 5.67 -23.04
C ILE A 22 17.53 6.02 -23.14
N TRP A 23 17.82 6.93 -24.08
CA TRP A 23 19.11 7.58 -24.24
C TRP A 23 18.87 9.08 -24.20
N ASP A 24 19.27 9.73 -23.10
CA ASP A 24 19.22 11.17 -22.92
C ASP A 24 20.62 11.71 -22.61
N ALA A 25 20.91 12.95 -23.02
CA ALA A 25 22.18 13.62 -22.76
C ALA A 25 22.06 14.78 -21.77
N GLY A 26 20.87 15.02 -21.21
CA GLY A 26 20.64 15.89 -20.06
C GLY A 26 19.46 16.83 -20.24
N GLY A 27 19.01 17.39 -19.12
CA GLY A 27 17.73 18.09 -18.97
C GLY A 27 17.16 17.72 -17.61
N THR A 28 15.93 18.14 -17.33
CA THR A 28 15.10 17.50 -16.31
C THR A 28 14.04 16.67 -17.00
N ASP A 29 14.18 15.36 -16.90
CA ASP A 29 13.44 14.40 -17.69
C ASP A 29 12.42 13.64 -16.87
N THR A 30 11.33 13.23 -17.52
CA THR A 30 10.19 12.57 -16.89
C THR A 30 9.81 11.30 -17.64
N ILE A 31 9.69 10.19 -16.91
CA ILE A 31 8.93 9.02 -17.34
C ILE A 31 7.47 9.23 -16.93
N ASP A 32 6.58 9.31 -17.91
CA ASP A 32 5.15 9.56 -17.70
C ASP A 32 4.36 8.28 -18.03
N ALA A 33 3.95 7.58 -16.96
CA ALA A 33 3.07 6.42 -17.00
C ALA A 33 1.66 6.75 -16.48
N SER A 34 1.27 8.04 -16.44
CA SER A 34 -0.02 8.49 -15.89
C SER A 34 -1.26 7.92 -16.57
N ASN A 35 -1.12 7.42 -17.81
CA ASN A 35 -2.18 6.75 -18.54
C ASN A 35 -2.17 5.21 -18.38
N GLN A 36 -1.26 4.68 -17.57
CA GLN A 36 -1.11 3.25 -17.34
C GLN A 36 -1.91 2.79 -16.11
N SER A 37 -2.19 1.50 -16.04
CA SER A 37 -2.99 0.88 -14.98
C SER A 37 -2.20 0.53 -13.73
N ALA A 38 -0.89 0.26 -13.87
CA ALA A 38 0.09 0.02 -12.81
C ALA A 38 1.47 -0.18 -13.47
N SER A 39 2.53 0.14 -12.74
CA SER A 39 3.91 0.24 -13.20
C SER A 39 4.89 -0.01 -12.06
N ILE A 40 6.07 -0.50 -12.40
CA ILE A 40 7.26 -0.49 -11.57
C ILE A 40 8.28 0.38 -12.31
N ILE A 41 8.54 1.58 -11.82
CA ILE A 41 9.43 2.55 -12.44
C ILE A 41 10.67 2.68 -11.57
N ASN A 42 11.83 2.43 -12.17
CA ASN A 42 13.13 2.59 -11.55
C ASN A 42 13.96 3.59 -12.37
N LEU A 43 14.28 4.73 -11.77
CA LEU A 43 15.01 5.83 -12.40
C LEU A 43 16.53 5.64 -12.40
N ASN A 44 17.05 4.54 -11.85
CA ASN A 44 18.48 4.27 -11.84
C ASN A 44 18.96 3.85 -13.23
N GLU A 45 20.07 4.41 -13.68
CA GLU A 45 20.71 4.01 -14.93
C GLU A 45 21.07 2.52 -14.97
N GLY A 46 20.99 1.91 -16.16
CA GLY A 46 21.27 0.49 -16.36
C GLY A 46 20.23 -0.45 -15.75
N THR A 47 19.16 0.07 -15.13
CA THR A 47 18.07 -0.74 -14.58
C THR A 47 16.91 -0.88 -15.56
N PHE A 48 15.99 -1.77 -15.20
CA PHE A 48 14.77 -2.02 -15.95
C PHE A 48 13.55 -1.56 -15.14
N SER A 49 12.55 -1.09 -15.88
CA SER A 49 11.21 -0.76 -15.41
C SER A 49 10.19 -1.61 -16.14
N SER A 50 9.06 -1.85 -15.48
CA SER A 50 7.90 -2.54 -16.04
C SER A 50 6.73 -1.57 -16.07
N ILE A 51 6.47 -0.93 -17.21
CA ILE A 51 5.44 0.10 -17.36
C ILE A 51 4.23 -0.47 -18.07
N GLY A 52 3.05 -0.25 -17.48
CA GLY A 52 1.79 -0.72 -18.01
C GLY A 52 1.53 -2.20 -17.72
N GLN A 53 0.39 -2.48 -17.08
CA GLN A 53 -0.19 -3.81 -17.02
C GLN A 53 -1.34 -3.89 -18.02
N ILE A 54 -1.32 -4.87 -18.93
CA ILE A 54 -2.56 -5.24 -19.62
C ILE A 54 -3.21 -6.34 -18.81
N SER A 55 -4.50 -6.16 -18.50
CA SER A 55 -5.31 -7.26 -17.99
C SER A 55 -5.19 -8.45 -18.95
N VAL A 56 -4.83 -9.64 -18.45
CA VAL A 56 -4.77 -10.87 -19.25
C VAL A 56 -6.04 -11.04 -20.09
N SER A 57 -7.20 -10.66 -19.54
CA SER A 57 -8.47 -10.68 -20.26
C SER A 57 -8.56 -9.67 -21.42
N ALA A 58 -8.01 -8.46 -21.26
CA ALA A 58 -7.98 -7.45 -22.31
C ALA A 58 -7.00 -7.84 -23.44
N LEU A 59 -5.82 -8.36 -23.10
CA LEU A 59 -4.86 -8.86 -24.09
C LEU A 59 -5.46 -10.03 -24.89
N LYS A 60 -6.13 -10.96 -24.22
CA LYS A 60 -6.84 -12.05 -24.89
C LYS A 60 -7.87 -11.52 -25.89
N GLN A 61 -8.69 -10.54 -25.50
CA GLN A 61 -9.69 -9.95 -26.39
C GLN A 61 -9.06 -9.27 -27.62
N GLU A 62 -7.99 -8.49 -27.43
CA GLU A 62 -7.28 -7.84 -28.54
C GLU A 62 -6.65 -8.87 -29.49
N LEU A 63 -5.93 -9.86 -28.96
CA LEU A 63 -5.25 -10.86 -29.78
C LEU A 63 -6.25 -11.74 -30.54
N VAL A 64 -7.39 -12.10 -29.92
CA VAL A 64 -8.48 -12.83 -30.59
C VAL A 64 -9.06 -12.00 -31.75
N ALA A 65 -9.24 -10.69 -31.55
CA ALA A 65 -9.72 -9.79 -32.59
C ALA A 65 -8.71 -9.63 -33.74
N LYS A 66 -7.43 -9.48 -33.40
CA LYS A 66 -6.32 -9.24 -34.34
C LYS A 66 -5.94 -10.48 -35.13
N TYR A 67 -6.02 -11.66 -34.52
CA TYR A 67 -5.64 -12.95 -35.10
C TYR A 67 -6.87 -13.87 -35.28
N SER A 68 -7.93 -13.32 -35.85
CA SER A 68 -9.23 -14.00 -36.04
C SER A 68 -9.18 -15.27 -36.90
N ASN A 69 -8.07 -15.52 -37.59
CA ASN A 69 -7.80 -16.74 -38.35
C ASN A 69 -7.33 -17.92 -37.47
N TYR A 70 -7.05 -17.71 -36.19
CA TYR A 70 -6.73 -18.76 -35.22
C TYR A 70 -7.90 -18.98 -34.25
N PRO A 71 -8.08 -20.20 -33.71
CA PRO A 71 -9.08 -20.44 -32.68
C PRO A 71 -8.81 -19.57 -31.45
N ALA A 72 -9.84 -18.88 -30.95
CA ALA A 72 -9.70 -18.02 -29.77
C ALA A 72 -9.15 -18.78 -28.56
N SER A 73 -9.62 -20.01 -28.34
CA SER A 73 -9.13 -20.90 -27.27
C SER A 73 -7.64 -21.24 -27.38
N TRP A 74 -7.09 -21.27 -28.59
CA TRP A 74 -5.65 -21.48 -28.80
C TRP A 74 -4.86 -20.24 -28.38
N ILE A 75 -5.29 -19.04 -28.80
CA ILE A 75 -4.67 -17.76 -28.43
C ILE A 75 -4.72 -17.57 -26.90
N GLU A 76 -5.88 -17.80 -26.29
CA GLU A 76 -6.08 -17.66 -24.85
C GLU A 76 -5.17 -18.59 -24.05
N GLN A 77 -5.04 -19.86 -24.47
CA GLN A 77 -4.11 -20.81 -23.86
C GLN A 77 -2.64 -20.40 -24.00
N GLN A 78 -2.26 -19.78 -25.13
CA GLN A 78 -0.92 -19.25 -25.27
C GLN A 78 -0.68 -18.10 -24.28
N VAL A 79 -1.60 -17.13 -24.18
CA VAL A 79 -1.50 -16.03 -23.22
C VAL A 79 -1.42 -16.54 -21.78
N ASP A 80 -2.26 -17.51 -21.41
CA ASP A 80 -2.25 -18.11 -20.07
C ASP A 80 -0.93 -18.85 -19.78
N SER A 81 -0.31 -19.45 -20.79
CA SER A 81 0.98 -20.14 -20.64
C SER A 81 2.16 -19.18 -20.38
N PHE A 82 1.99 -17.89 -20.67
CA PHE A 82 2.97 -16.84 -20.38
C PHE A 82 2.66 -16.05 -19.10
N ALA A 83 1.45 -16.19 -18.54
CA ALA A 83 1.00 -15.47 -17.34
C ALA A 83 1.16 -16.34 -16.08
N ASN A 84 2.27 -16.19 -15.35
CA ASN A 84 2.33 -16.74 -13.99
C ASN A 84 1.55 -15.83 -13.03
N ASP A 85 0.70 -16.43 -12.20
CA ASP A 85 -0.11 -15.78 -11.16
C ASP A 85 -1.24 -14.85 -11.65
N GLY A 86 -1.72 -15.05 -12.90
CA GLY A 86 -2.89 -14.32 -13.43
C GLY A 86 -2.62 -12.86 -13.82
N ARG A 87 -1.36 -12.42 -13.75
CA ARG A 87 -0.89 -11.13 -14.23
C ARG A 87 0.15 -11.35 -15.33
N LEU A 88 -0.11 -10.84 -16.52
CA LEU A 88 0.88 -10.75 -17.59
C LEU A 88 1.26 -9.28 -17.74
N TYR A 89 2.45 -8.92 -17.25
CA TYR A 89 3.08 -7.70 -17.72
C TYR A 89 3.30 -7.90 -19.22
N VAL A 90 2.72 -7.05 -20.07
CA VAL A 90 3.04 -7.04 -21.51
C VAL A 90 4.46 -6.60 -21.81
N GLY A 91 5.23 -6.41 -20.75
CA GLY A 91 6.52 -5.79 -20.73
C GLY A 91 7.16 -5.88 -19.37
N LYS A 92 7.32 -7.10 -18.81
CA LYS A 92 8.30 -7.25 -17.73
C LYS A 92 9.62 -6.73 -18.28
N ASP A 93 10.18 -5.72 -17.62
CA ASP A 93 11.43 -5.09 -18.02
C ASP A 93 11.36 -4.48 -19.45
N ASN A 94 10.20 -3.90 -19.83
CA ASN A 94 10.00 -3.27 -21.15
C ASN A 94 10.65 -1.91 -21.33
N LEU A 95 11.05 -1.27 -20.25
CA LEU A 95 11.82 -0.03 -20.29
C LEU A 95 13.17 -0.24 -19.65
N ALA A 96 14.23 0.24 -20.28
CA ALA A 96 15.55 0.39 -19.67
C ALA A 96 16.04 1.83 -19.76
N ILE A 97 16.88 2.25 -18.82
CA ILE A 97 17.62 3.51 -18.88
C ILE A 97 19.07 3.16 -19.23
N ALA A 98 19.65 3.79 -20.25
CA ALA A 98 21.04 3.52 -20.62
C ALA A 98 22.03 4.00 -19.54
N TYR A 99 23.21 3.39 -19.48
CA TYR A 99 24.29 3.91 -18.63
C TYR A 99 24.72 5.32 -19.06
N GLY A 100 24.95 6.18 -18.09
CA GLY A 100 25.26 7.60 -18.24
C GLY A 100 24.03 8.50 -18.41
N VAL A 101 22.82 7.98 -18.24
CA VAL A 101 21.56 8.73 -18.38
C VAL A 101 20.94 8.95 -17.00
N THR A 102 20.64 10.20 -16.66
CA THR A 102 19.84 10.54 -15.48
C THR A 102 18.42 10.85 -15.93
N ILE A 103 17.44 10.31 -15.21
CA ILE A 103 16.03 10.71 -15.32
C ILE A 103 15.60 11.17 -13.93
N GLU A 104 15.00 12.34 -13.83
CA GLU A 104 14.69 12.97 -12.54
C GLU A 104 13.28 12.62 -12.06
N ASN A 105 12.30 12.47 -12.95
CA ASN A 105 10.90 12.40 -12.53
C ASN A 105 10.18 11.16 -13.02
N ALA A 106 9.20 10.72 -12.24
CA ALA A 106 8.28 9.66 -12.61
C ALA A 106 6.84 10.04 -12.24
N LEU A 107 5.91 9.78 -13.17
CA LEU A 107 4.47 9.80 -12.90
C LEU A 107 3.93 8.38 -13.02
N GLY A 108 3.42 7.85 -11.92
CA GLY A 108 2.62 6.63 -11.87
C GLY A 108 1.22 6.83 -12.46
N GLY A 109 0.50 5.74 -12.59
CA GLY A 109 -0.81 5.61 -13.20
C GLY A 109 -1.96 5.69 -12.20
N ALA A 110 -3.07 4.99 -12.51
CA ALA A 110 -4.28 4.99 -11.68
C ALA A 110 -4.45 3.73 -10.82
N GLY A 111 -3.44 2.87 -10.75
CA GLY A 111 -3.44 1.71 -9.86
C GLY A 111 -2.05 1.48 -9.28
N ASN A 112 -1.97 0.58 -8.31
CA ASN A 112 -0.82 0.44 -7.40
C ASN A 112 0.53 0.35 -8.13
N ASP A 113 1.33 1.41 -7.98
CA ASP A 113 2.63 1.60 -8.59
C ASP A 113 3.78 1.42 -7.58
N VAL A 114 4.96 1.12 -8.10
CA VAL A 114 6.22 1.17 -7.36
C VAL A 114 7.15 2.14 -8.08
N LEU A 115 7.51 3.24 -7.44
CA LEU A 115 8.41 4.26 -8.00
C LEU A 115 9.69 4.32 -7.18
N ILE A 116 10.82 4.11 -7.85
CA ILE A 116 12.16 4.13 -7.25
C ILE A 116 12.96 5.23 -7.96
N GLY A 117 13.34 6.26 -7.21
CA GLY A 117 14.21 7.33 -7.66
C GLY A 117 15.67 6.89 -7.74
N ASN A 118 16.58 7.86 -7.80
CA ASN A 118 18.00 7.65 -7.97
C ASN A 118 18.81 8.55 -7.03
N ALA A 119 19.95 9.08 -7.47
CA ALA A 119 20.79 9.97 -6.66
C ALA A 119 20.59 11.46 -6.98
N ALA A 120 19.77 11.78 -7.97
CA ALA A 120 19.38 13.14 -8.32
C ALA A 120 18.22 13.60 -7.43
N ALA A 121 17.86 14.88 -7.49
CA ALA A 121 16.62 15.35 -6.87
C ALA A 121 15.43 14.88 -7.73
N ASN A 122 14.63 13.96 -7.20
CA ASN A 122 13.53 13.36 -7.94
C ASN A 122 12.17 13.96 -7.56
N ALA A 123 11.26 14.07 -8.54
CA ALA A 123 9.83 14.27 -8.30
C ALA A 123 9.06 13.01 -8.70
N LEU A 124 8.51 12.29 -7.71
CA LEU A 124 7.78 11.04 -7.91
C LEU A 124 6.32 11.24 -7.52
N HIS A 125 5.41 11.02 -8.46
CA HIS A 125 3.97 11.09 -8.25
C HIS A 125 3.37 9.69 -8.39
N GLY A 126 2.77 9.14 -7.32
CA GLY A 126 2.10 7.85 -7.34
C GLY A 126 0.91 7.82 -8.29
N GLY A 127 0.09 8.87 -8.25
CA GLY A 127 -1.10 8.98 -9.07
C GLY A 127 -2.34 8.49 -8.31
N GLY A 128 -2.97 7.42 -8.79
CA GLY A 128 -4.08 6.79 -8.08
C GLY A 128 -3.72 5.35 -7.72
N GLY A 129 -4.34 4.83 -6.66
CA GLY A 129 -4.03 3.47 -6.18
C GLY A 129 -3.20 3.53 -4.91
N ASN A 130 -2.74 2.37 -4.45
CA ASN A 130 -1.93 2.26 -3.23
C ASN A 130 -0.46 2.10 -3.63
N ASP A 131 0.30 3.19 -3.58
CA ASP A 131 1.61 3.28 -4.22
C ASP A 131 2.76 3.14 -3.21
N ARG A 132 3.92 2.69 -3.72
CA ARG A 132 5.16 2.60 -2.93
C ARG A 132 6.24 3.45 -3.57
N LEU A 133 6.70 4.48 -2.87
CA LEU A 133 7.65 5.46 -3.38
C LEU A 133 8.95 5.42 -2.56
N GLU A 134 10.07 5.25 -3.25
CA GLU A 134 11.43 5.33 -2.69
C GLU A 134 12.17 6.45 -3.42
N GLY A 135 12.53 7.54 -2.72
CA GLY A 135 13.23 8.67 -3.33
C GLY A 135 14.67 8.33 -3.73
N GLY A 136 15.39 7.63 -2.85
CA GLY A 136 16.79 7.32 -3.04
C GLY A 136 17.68 8.31 -2.30
N ALA A 137 18.67 8.88 -2.99
CA ALA A 137 19.52 9.93 -2.47
C ALA A 137 19.24 11.23 -3.22
N GLY A 138 19.58 12.38 -2.62
CA GLY A 138 19.17 13.67 -3.17
C GLY A 138 18.04 14.27 -2.34
N ASN A 139 17.50 15.41 -2.80
CA ASN A 139 16.38 16.05 -2.12
C ASN A 139 15.12 15.75 -2.94
N ASP A 140 14.34 14.77 -2.50
CA ASP A 140 13.25 14.25 -3.31
C ASP A 140 11.90 14.86 -2.91
N SER A 141 10.97 14.89 -3.86
CA SER A 141 9.57 15.24 -3.64
C SER A 141 8.71 14.03 -3.98
N LEU A 142 8.15 13.39 -2.96
CA LEU A 142 7.33 12.19 -3.09
C LEU A 142 5.86 12.56 -2.82
N TYR A 143 5.02 12.34 -3.82
CA TYR A 143 3.60 12.63 -3.79
C TYR A 143 2.84 11.30 -3.90
N GLY A 144 2.11 10.92 -2.84
CA GLY A 144 1.29 9.70 -2.85
C GLY A 144 0.05 9.89 -3.71
N ASP A 145 -0.45 11.13 -3.73
CA ASP A 145 -1.67 11.51 -4.44
C ASP A 145 -2.91 10.79 -3.90
N ALA A 146 -3.53 9.87 -4.63
CA ALA A 146 -4.82 9.30 -4.27
C ALA A 146 -4.76 7.79 -3.94
N GLY A 147 -4.73 7.46 -2.66
CA GLY A 147 -5.01 6.11 -2.18
C GLY A 147 -4.39 5.88 -0.81
N TYR A 148 -3.76 4.72 -0.63
CA TYR A 148 -2.96 4.41 0.55
C TYR A 148 -1.50 4.25 0.15
N ASP A 149 -0.71 5.27 0.44
CA ASP A 149 0.63 5.42 -0.11
C ASP A 149 1.70 5.26 0.96
N VAL A 150 2.81 4.64 0.55
CA VAL A 150 3.92 4.29 1.44
C VAL A 150 5.21 4.87 0.91
N ALA A 151 5.82 5.78 1.68
CA ALA A 151 7.20 6.19 1.47
C ALA A 151 8.15 5.15 2.06
N VAL A 152 9.16 4.71 1.31
CA VAL A 152 10.08 3.64 1.71
C VAL A 152 11.50 4.19 1.83
N TYR A 153 12.17 3.84 2.93
CA TYR A 153 13.56 4.18 3.23
C TYR A 153 14.35 2.92 3.54
N ALA A 154 15.53 2.78 2.92
CA ALA A 154 16.33 1.57 2.96
C ALA A 154 17.12 1.35 4.27
N ASP A 155 17.19 2.34 5.16
CA ASP A 155 17.97 2.28 6.40
C ASP A 155 17.06 2.34 7.64
N SER A 156 17.65 2.16 8.83
CA SER A 156 16.94 2.27 10.10
C SER A 156 16.42 3.68 10.35
N ALA A 157 15.23 3.78 10.92
CA ALA A 157 14.56 5.05 11.20
C ALA A 157 15.37 6.00 12.09
N SER A 158 16.30 5.50 12.92
CA SER A 158 17.22 6.32 13.71
C SER A 158 18.19 7.16 12.87
N ASN A 159 18.37 6.81 11.60
CA ASN A 159 19.21 7.55 10.65
C ASN A 159 18.44 8.66 9.94
N TYR A 160 17.18 8.91 10.33
CA TYR A 160 16.33 9.95 9.74
C TYR A 160 15.71 10.83 10.83
N SER A 161 15.52 12.10 10.51
CA SER A 161 14.72 13.06 11.28
C SER A 161 13.43 13.33 10.53
N LEU A 162 12.28 13.09 11.17
CA LEU A 162 10.96 13.30 10.58
C LEU A 162 10.31 14.54 11.22
N VAL A 163 9.90 15.49 10.39
CA VAL A 163 9.19 16.69 10.81
C VAL A 163 7.89 16.81 10.02
N LYS A 164 6.76 16.63 10.71
CA LYS A 164 5.43 16.86 10.12
C LYS A 164 5.19 18.36 9.97
N ASN A 165 4.73 18.78 8.79
CA ASN A 165 4.36 20.15 8.45
C ASN A 165 2.93 20.16 7.86
N SER A 166 2.42 21.34 7.49
CA SER A 166 1.03 21.46 6.98
C SER A 166 0.80 20.79 5.62
N SER A 167 1.86 20.46 4.90
CA SER A 167 1.83 19.88 3.55
C SER A 167 2.19 18.39 3.55
N GLY A 168 2.58 17.83 4.70
CA GLY A 168 3.01 16.44 4.84
C GLY A 168 4.24 16.32 5.73
N TRP A 169 5.29 15.65 5.26
CA TRP A 169 6.51 15.39 6.04
C TRP A 169 7.75 15.96 5.37
N LEU A 170 8.67 16.45 6.19
CA LEU A 170 10.06 16.63 5.81
C LEU A 170 10.87 15.51 6.48
N VAL A 171 11.55 14.70 5.68
CA VAL A 171 12.42 13.62 6.15
C VAL A 171 13.86 14.00 5.82
N THR A 172 14.72 14.08 6.83
CA THR A 172 16.12 14.46 6.67
C THR A 172 17.02 13.29 7.04
N SER A 173 17.86 12.86 6.11
CA SER A 173 18.90 11.86 6.39
C SER A 173 19.98 12.42 7.33
N LEU A 174 20.30 11.69 8.38
CA LEU A 174 21.30 12.04 9.40
C LEU A 174 22.69 11.43 9.09
N GLY A 175 22.75 10.44 8.20
CA GLY A 175 23.97 9.73 7.80
C GLY A 175 24.67 10.35 6.58
N ALA A 176 26.00 10.23 6.52
CA ALA A 176 26.85 10.83 5.48
C ALA A 176 26.74 10.19 4.07
N GLY A 177 25.92 9.14 3.91
CA GLY A 177 25.85 8.32 2.68
C GLY A 177 24.58 8.48 1.82
N VAL A 178 23.55 9.16 2.33
CA VAL A 178 22.26 9.40 1.64
C VAL A 178 21.84 10.85 1.89
N ALA A 179 22.76 11.79 1.63
CA ALA A 179 22.52 13.20 1.93
C ALA A 179 21.29 13.70 1.15
N GLY A 180 20.27 14.13 1.89
CA GLY A 180 18.97 14.40 1.31
C GLY A 180 17.95 14.91 2.31
N ASN A 181 17.11 15.82 1.86
CA ASN A 181 15.93 16.30 2.53
C ASN A 181 14.73 16.04 1.62
N ASP A 182 13.89 15.10 2.01
CA ASP A 182 12.76 14.64 1.21
C ASP A 182 11.47 15.28 1.71
N SER A 183 10.68 15.77 0.77
CA SER A 183 9.34 16.30 1.01
C SER A 183 8.32 15.23 0.64
N LEU A 184 7.58 14.74 1.63
CA LEU A 184 6.52 13.75 1.43
C LEU A 184 5.16 14.43 1.54
N VAL A 185 4.28 14.20 0.57
CA VAL A 185 2.93 14.76 0.52
C VAL A 185 1.95 13.62 0.29
N GLY A 186 0.90 13.54 1.12
CA GLY A 186 -0.12 12.50 1.00
C GLY A 186 0.41 11.09 1.22
N MET A 187 1.26 10.89 2.24
CA MET A 187 1.70 9.55 2.65
C MET A 187 0.92 9.08 3.87
N GLU A 188 0.32 7.90 3.77
CA GLU A 188 -0.36 7.22 4.88
C GLU A 188 0.60 6.41 5.76
N SER A 189 1.76 6.03 5.20
CA SER A 189 2.81 5.32 5.94
C SER A 189 4.21 5.71 5.49
N ILE A 190 5.15 5.64 6.44
CA ILE A 190 6.58 5.75 6.18
C ILE A 190 7.25 4.49 6.70
N GLU A 191 7.90 3.76 5.81
CA GLU A 191 8.52 2.47 6.08
C GLU A 191 10.05 2.59 6.12
N PHE A 192 10.65 2.14 7.21
CA PHE A 192 12.09 2.01 7.38
C PHE A 192 12.48 0.54 7.49
N LEU A 193 13.78 0.25 7.51
CA LEU A 193 14.27 -1.12 7.65
C LEU A 193 13.78 -1.76 8.96
N ASP A 194 13.81 -1.03 10.07
CA ASP A 194 13.59 -1.55 11.43
C ASP A 194 12.19 -1.24 12.00
N LYS A 195 11.48 -0.25 11.49
CA LYS A 195 10.12 0.11 11.95
C LYS A 195 9.31 0.85 10.89
N SER A 196 8.01 0.93 11.08
CA SER A 196 7.10 1.71 10.23
C SER A 196 6.32 2.72 11.06
N TYR A 197 6.06 3.88 10.46
CA TYR A 197 5.14 4.88 10.94
C TYR A 197 3.82 4.79 10.17
N PHE A 198 2.70 4.88 10.87
CA PHE A 198 1.35 4.83 10.30
C PHE A 198 0.56 6.07 10.70
N ASP A 199 -0.12 6.69 9.74
CA ASP A 199 -0.85 7.95 9.94
C ASP A 199 -2.15 8.02 9.14
N SER A 200 -2.86 6.89 9.05
CA SER A 200 -4.13 6.80 8.33
C SER A 200 -5.26 6.30 9.20
N GLU A 201 -6.49 6.63 8.81
CA GLU A 201 -7.66 6.10 9.50
C GLU A 201 -7.76 4.58 9.34
N GLN A 202 -7.36 4.06 8.18
CA GLN A 202 -7.35 2.63 7.91
C GLN A 202 -6.42 1.89 8.87
N ALA A 203 -5.22 2.40 9.10
CA ALA A 203 -4.28 1.84 10.05
C ALA A 203 -4.79 1.91 11.49
N ARG A 204 -5.43 3.03 11.88
CA ARG A 204 -6.05 3.16 13.21
C ARG A 204 -7.20 2.18 13.41
N GLN A 205 -8.08 2.00 12.42
CA GLN A 205 -9.18 1.05 12.47
C GLN A 205 -8.69 -0.39 12.61
N VAL A 206 -7.70 -0.78 11.82
CA VAL A 206 -7.08 -2.10 11.90
C VAL A 206 -6.37 -2.28 13.24
N TYR A 207 -5.69 -1.26 13.76
CA TYR A 207 -5.06 -1.30 15.08
C TYR A 207 -6.10 -1.57 16.17
N ARG A 208 -7.20 -0.80 16.21
CA ARG A 208 -8.27 -0.97 17.21
C ARG A 208 -8.91 -2.35 17.11
N LEU A 209 -9.13 -2.85 15.89
CA LEU A 209 -9.69 -4.18 15.68
C LEU A 209 -8.73 -5.28 16.16
N TYR A 210 -7.43 -5.13 15.89
CA TYR A 210 -6.40 -6.07 16.33
C TYR A 210 -6.29 -6.10 17.85
N GLU A 211 -6.21 -4.92 18.48
CA GLU A 211 -6.14 -4.78 19.93
C GLU A 211 -7.40 -5.37 20.59
N ALA A 212 -8.59 -5.06 20.08
CA ALA A 212 -9.83 -5.63 20.57
C ALA A 212 -9.88 -7.17 20.43
N ALA A 213 -9.28 -7.71 19.37
CA ALA A 213 -9.26 -9.14 19.10
C ALA A 213 -8.27 -9.92 19.97
N PHE A 214 -7.17 -9.30 20.37
CA PHE A 214 -6.02 -10.02 20.95
C PHE A 214 -5.53 -9.46 22.29
N ASP A 215 -6.13 -8.38 22.79
CA ASP A 215 -5.77 -7.71 24.06
C ASP A 215 -4.28 -7.33 24.10
N ARG A 216 -3.78 -6.86 22.95
CA ARG A 216 -2.40 -6.41 22.75
C ARG A 216 -2.26 -5.56 21.49
N ALA A 217 -1.26 -4.69 21.49
CA ALA A 217 -0.85 -3.99 20.28
C ALA A 217 -0.44 -4.97 19.16
N PRO A 218 -0.75 -4.65 17.89
CA PRO A 218 -0.25 -5.40 16.75
C PRO A 218 1.27 -5.27 16.61
N ASP A 219 1.90 -6.31 16.06
CA ASP A 219 3.24 -6.21 15.51
C ASP A 219 3.21 -5.53 14.12
N ARG A 220 4.36 -5.02 13.67
CA ARG A 220 4.48 -4.32 12.38
C ARG A 220 3.94 -5.15 11.21
N SER A 221 4.38 -6.40 11.07
CA SER A 221 4.00 -7.26 9.95
C SER A 221 2.51 -7.61 9.96
N GLY A 222 1.97 -7.91 11.14
CA GLY A 222 0.55 -8.15 11.34
C GLY A 222 -0.29 -6.94 10.93
N LEU A 223 0.04 -5.75 11.42
CA LEU A 223 -0.70 -4.54 11.02
C LEU A 223 -0.59 -4.27 9.51
N GLN A 224 0.62 -4.30 8.95
CA GLN A 224 0.85 -4.07 7.51
C GLN A 224 0.00 -5.00 6.64
N TYR A 225 -0.05 -6.29 6.99
CA TYR A 225 -0.85 -7.27 6.25
C TYR A 225 -2.34 -6.89 6.25
N TRP A 226 -2.92 -6.62 7.43
CA TRP A 226 -4.36 -6.34 7.52
C TRP A 226 -4.74 -4.97 6.98
N VAL A 227 -3.86 -3.99 7.08
CA VAL A 227 -4.05 -2.70 6.40
C VAL A 227 -4.05 -2.90 4.89
N ASN A 228 -3.10 -3.67 4.33
CA ASN A 228 -3.06 -3.98 2.89
C ASN A 228 -4.32 -4.68 2.40
N GLU A 229 -4.85 -5.64 3.16
CA GLU A 229 -6.14 -6.27 2.85
C GLU A 229 -7.28 -5.25 2.88
N TYR A 230 -7.33 -4.39 3.90
CA TYR A 230 -8.37 -3.37 4.03
C TYR A 230 -8.35 -2.38 2.87
N VAL A 231 -7.18 -1.84 2.51
CA VAL A 231 -7.04 -0.88 1.41
C VAL A 231 -7.17 -1.53 0.03
N SER A 232 -7.11 -2.87 -0.04
CA SER A 232 -7.48 -3.64 -1.25
C SER A 232 -8.98 -3.91 -1.36
N GLY A 233 -9.78 -3.46 -0.38
CA GLY A 233 -11.25 -3.51 -0.39
C GLY A 233 -11.87 -4.57 0.52
N VAL A 234 -11.09 -5.30 1.32
CA VAL A 234 -11.63 -6.25 2.31
C VAL A 234 -12.29 -5.47 3.45
N SER A 235 -13.52 -5.81 3.84
CA SER A 235 -14.20 -5.08 4.91
C SER A 235 -13.58 -5.37 6.29
N LEU A 236 -13.66 -4.42 7.23
CA LEU A 236 -13.22 -4.65 8.62
C LEU A 236 -13.97 -5.81 9.29
N VAL A 237 -15.22 -6.07 8.90
CA VAL A 237 -15.99 -7.23 9.40
C VAL A 237 -15.43 -8.55 8.86
N ASP A 238 -14.95 -8.58 7.62
CA ASP A 238 -14.29 -9.76 7.05
C ASP A 238 -12.89 -9.98 7.65
N ILE A 239 -12.16 -8.90 7.96
CA ILE A 239 -10.92 -8.99 8.75
C ILE A 239 -11.21 -9.53 10.15
N ALA A 240 -12.23 -9.00 10.83
CA ALA A 240 -12.68 -9.47 12.14
C ALA A 240 -13.07 -10.94 12.11
N LYS A 241 -13.66 -11.43 11.02
CA LYS A 241 -13.95 -12.85 10.82
C LYS A 241 -12.68 -13.70 10.77
N GLY A 242 -11.61 -13.22 10.16
CA GLY A 242 -10.29 -13.88 10.21
C GLY A 242 -9.76 -13.98 11.65
N PHE A 243 -9.89 -12.90 12.43
CA PHE A 243 -9.47 -12.87 13.83
C PHE A 243 -10.27 -13.82 14.72
N THR A 244 -11.61 -13.80 14.62
CA THR A 244 -12.47 -14.65 15.44
C THR A 244 -12.27 -16.16 15.20
N GLN A 245 -11.72 -16.52 14.03
CA GLN A 245 -11.39 -17.89 13.68
C GLN A 245 -9.99 -18.33 14.15
N SER A 246 -9.18 -17.41 14.65
CA SER A 246 -7.82 -17.72 15.12
C SER A 246 -7.84 -18.43 16.48
N ALA A 247 -6.83 -19.28 16.70
CA ALA A 247 -6.67 -19.99 17.98
C ALA A 247 -6.38 -19.03 19.16
N GLU A 248 -5.70 -17.91 18.90
CA GLU A 248 -5.42 -16.87 19.90
C GLU A 248 -6.72 -16.22 20.39
N PHE A 249 -7.58 -15.80 19.45
CA PHE A 249 -8.88 -15.22 19.77
C PHE A 249 -9.77 -16.19 20.55
N MET A 250 -9.90 -17.44 20.08
CA MET A 250 -10.75 -18.43 20.75
C MET A 250 -10.28 -18.77 22.17
N LYS A 251 -8.99 -18.58 22.46
CA LYS A 251 -8.44 -18.74 23.81
C LYS A 251 -8.75 -17.55 24.71
N LEU A 252 -8.71 -16.34 24.16
CA LEU A 252 -8.98 -15.10 24.88
C LEU A 252 -10.48 -14.89 25.13
N TYR A 253 -11.31 -15.29 24.16
CA TYR A 253 -12.76 -15.21 24.19
C TYR A 253 -13.40 -16.60 23.98
N PRO A 254 -13.45 -17.45 25.02
CA PRO A 254 -14.01 -18.79 24.89
C PRO A 254 -15.49 -18.74 24.48
N ALA A 255 -15.85 -19.55 23.49
CA ALA A 255 -17.22 -19.69 22.99
C ALA A 255 -18.12 -20.54 23.90
N ASP A 256 -17.78 -20.65 25.19
CA ASP A 256 -18.45 -21.50 26.17
C ASP A 256 -19.89 -21.01 26.44
N SER A 257 -20.12 -19.70 26.28
CA SER A 257 -21.44 -19.07 26.19
C SER A 257 -21.33 -17.64 25.64
N ASP A 258 -22.42 -17.13 25.04
CA ASP A 258 -22.53 -15.74 24.60
C ASP A 258 -22.20 -14.73 25.72
N THR A 259 -22.59 -15.05 26.96
CA THR A 259 -22.32 -14.19 28.12
C THR A 259 -20.82 -14.10 28.41
N ALA A 260 -20.09 -15.21 28.31
CA ALA A 260 -18.64 -15.22 28.53
C ALA A 260 -17.93 -14.42 27.44
N PHE A 261 -18.34 -14.58 26.18
CA PHE A 261 -17.84 -13.81 25.04
C PHE A 261 -18.03 -12.29 25.24
N ILE A 262 -19.26 -11.86 25.52
CA ILE A 262 -19.61 -10.44 25.72
C ILE A 262 -18.84 -9.88 26.93
N ASN A 263 -18.83 -10.57 28.06
CA ASN A 263 -18.08 -10.12 29.24
C ASN A 263 -16.59 -9.95 28.93
N GLY A 264 -15.99 -10.87 28.18
CA GLY A 264 -14.60 -10.78 27.75
C GLY A 264 -14.35 -9.50 26.97
N LEU A 265 -15.18 -9.17 25.97
CA LEU A 265 -15.01 -7.94 25.18
C LEU A 265 -15.14 -6.67 26.03
N TYR A 266 -16.09 -6.61 26.95
CA TYR A 266 -16.18 -5.46 27.87
C TYR A 266 -14.92 -5.31 28.73
N HIS A 267 -14.36 -6.41 29.21
CA HIS A 267 -13.18 -6.37 30.06
C HIS A 267 -11.90 -6.02 29.29
N ASN A 268 -11.69 -6.64 28.13
CA ASN A 268 -10.44 -6.49 27.38
C ASN A 268 -10.45 -5.22 26.51
N VAL A 269 -11.59 -4.88 25.90
CA VAL A 269 -11.67 -3.74 24.97
C VAL A 269 -12.08 -2.44 25.66
N LEU A 270 -12.95 -2.51 26.68
CA LEU A 270 -13.50 -1.32 27.34
C LEU A 270 -12.99 -1.15 28.78
N GLU A 271 -12.12 -2.05 29.24
CA GLU A 271 -11.53 -2.05 30.59
C GLU A 271 -12.56 -1.98 31.74
N ARG A 272 -13.78 -2.51 31.53
CA ARG A 272 -14.84 -2.46 32.56
C ARG A 272 -15.79 -3.64 32.49
N ALA A 273 -16.55 -3.85 33.56
CA ALA A 273 -17.66 -4.78 33.52
C ALA A 273 -18.85 -4.17 32.72
N PRO A 274 -19.62 -5.00 32.00
CA PRO A 274 -20.88 -4.55 31.42
C PRO A 274 -21.95 -4.31 32.48
N ASP A 275 -22.85 -3.37 32.19
CA ASP A 275 -24.12 -3.29 32.91
C ASP A 275 -25.15 -4.30 32.34
N GLN A 276 -26.23 -4.52 33.09
CA GLN A 276 -27.25 -5.50 32.72
C GLN A 276 -27.93 -5.18 31.38
N ALA A 277 -28.09 -3.90 31.03
CA ALA A 277 -28.72 -3.51 29.78
C ALA A 277 -27.79 -3.79 28.59
N GLY A 278 -26.49 -3.52 28.74
CA GLY A 278 -25.46 -3.83 27.76
C GLY A 278 -25.36 -5.33 27.46
N ILE A 279 -25.29 -6.18 28.50
CA ILE A 279 -25.32 -7.64 28.31
C ILE A 279 -26.58 -8.06 27.55
N SER A 280 -27.75 -7.58 28.00
CA SER A 280 -29.04 -8.00 27.43
C SER A 280 -29.16 -7.59 25.96
N TYR A 281 -28.67 -6.40 25.60
CA TYR A 281 -28.66 -5.90 24.23
C TYR A 281 -27.85 -6.79 23.28
N TRP A 282 -26.63 -7.16 23.68
CA TRP A 282 -25.76 -8.00 22.85
C TRP A 282 -26.26 -9.44 22.76
N GLN A 283 -26.77 -10.01 23.85
CA GLN A 283 -27.40 -11.33 23.84
C GLN A 283 -28.62 -11.36 22.90
N ASP A 284 -29.48 -10.34 22.95
CA ASP A 284 -30.61 -10.22 22.03
C ASP A 284 -30.15 -10.07 20.57
N SER A 285 -29.09 -9.29 20.34
CA SER A 285 -28.50 -9.14 19.00
C SER A 285 -27.99 -10.47 18.44
N MET A 286 -27.33 -11.29 19.26
CA MET A 286 -26.86 -12.62 18.86
C MET A 286 -28.02 -13.57 18.54
N GLN A 287 -29.11 -13.51 19.30
CA GLN A 287 -30.34 -14.28 19.01
C GLN A 287 -30.98 -13.88 17.67
N HIS A 288 -30.78 -12.63 17.25
CA HIS A 288 -31.25 -12.11 15.96
C HIS A 288 -30.21 -12.26 14.83
N GLY A 289 -29.14 -13.03 15.05
CA GLY A 289 -28.20 -13.43 14.00
C GLY A 289 -26.98 -12.53 13.86
N VAL A 290 -26.76 -11.56 14.75
CA VAL A 290 -25.51 -10.80 14.79
C VAL A 290 -24.38 -11.74 15.20
N THR A 291 -23.34 -11.76 14.38
CA THR A 291 -22.21 -12.67 14.51
C THR A 291 -21.12 -12.14 15.44
N ALA A 292 -20.24 -13.02 15.92
CA ALA A 292 -19.12 -12.64 16.79
C ALA A 292 -18.19 -11.59 16.13
N GLN A 293 -17.95 -11.68 14.82
CA GLN A 293 -17.13 -10.69 14.10
C GLN A 293 -17.79 -9.31 13.99
N GLU A 294 -19.12 -9.25 13.87
CA GLU A 294 -19.86 -7.98 13.86
C GLU A 294 -19.85 -7.32 15.24
N ILE A 295 -19.95 -8.12 16.31
CA ILE A 295 -19.83 -7.63 17.69
C ILE A 295 -18.41 -7.14 17.95
N LEU A 296 -17.39 -7.92 17.59
CA LEU A 296 -15.98 -7.51 17.74
C LEU A 296 -15.71 -6.17 17.04
N PHE A 297 -16.16 -6.04 15.79
CA PHE A 297 -16.08 -4.78 15.05
C PHE A 297 -16.80 -3.62 15.74
N ALA A 298 -18.00 -3.87 16.28
CA ALA A 298 -18.77 -2.84 16.98
C ALA A 298 -18.08 -2.36 18.28
N PHE A 299 -17.43 -3.28 19.01
CA PHE A 299 -16.63 -2.93 20.20
C PHE A 299 -15.36 -2.16 19.81
N SER A 300 -14.62 -2.64 18.80
CA SER A 300 -13.37 -2.01 18.36
C SER A 300 -13.59 -0.58 17.89
N GLU A 301 -14.72 -0.31 17.20
CA GLU A 301 -15.06 1.01 16.69
C GLU A 301 -16.01 1.83 17.60
N SER A 302 -16.27 1.36 18.82
CA SER A 302 -17.07 2.10 19.79
C SER A 302 -16.42 3.44 20.17
N THR A 303 -17.23 4.45 20.50
CA THR A 303 -16.73 5.76 20.95
C THR A 303 -15.80 5.64 22.17
N GLU A 304 -16.12 4.70 23.06
CA GLU A 304 -15.34 4.43 24.27
C GLU A 304 -13.94 3.91 23.92
N ASN A 305 -13.85 2.88 23.07
CA ASN A 305 -12.55 2.33 22.65
C ASN A 305 -11.72 3.35 21.83
N LYS A 306 -12.37 4.10 20.93
CA LYS A 306 -11.71 5.19 20.19
C LYS A 306 -11.12 6.23 21.13
N THR A 307 -11.86 6.60 22.18
CA THR A 307 -11.37 7.55 23.19
C THR A 307 -10.20 6.97 23.97
N ALA A 308 -10.28 5.70 24.37
CA ALA A 308 -9.22 5.03 25.12
C ALA A 308 -7.89 4.97 24.34
N LEU A 309 -7.96 4.70 23.03
CA LEU A 309 -6.78 4.56 22.18
C LEU A 309 -6.31 5.87 21.52
N SER A 310 -7.08 6.97 21.65
CA SER A 310 -6.77 8.26 21.00
C SER A 310 -5.33 8.74 21.23
N ALA A 311 -4.85 8.69 22.48
CA ALA A 311 -3.51 9.13 22.85
C ALA A 311 -2.38 8.22 22.29
N VAL A 312 -2.71 7.02 21.81
CA VAL A 312 -1.75 6.05 21.28
C VAL A 312 -1.66 6.16 19.76
N ILE A 313 -2.77 6.38 19.06
CA ILE A 313 -2.83 6.19 17.60
C ILE A 313 -3.33 7.40 16.80
N ASP A 314 -3.98 8.41 17.40
CA ASP A 314 -4.62 9.50 16.64
C ASP A 314 -3.61 10.44 15.97
N ASP A 315 -2.47 10.68 16.60
CA ASP A 315 -1.39 11.51 16.05
C ASP A 315 -0.41 10.73 15.13
N GLY A 316 -0.77 9.48 14.79
CA GLY A 316 0.09 8.52 14.12
C GLY A 316 1.00 7.77 15.09
N PHE A 317 1.45 6.57 14.70
CA PHE A 317 2.10 5.65 15.61
C PHE A 317 3.20 4.81 14.94
N TRP A 318 4.17 4.39 15.75
CA TRP A 318 5.31 3.58 15.32
C TRP A 318 5.10 2.11 15.70
N LEU A 319 5.45 1.19 14.79
CA LEU A 319 5.59 -0.24 15.09
C LEU A 319 6.94 -0.75 14.60
N ALA A 320 7.63 -1.49 15.47
CA ALA A 320 8.87 -2.21 15.16
C ALA A 320 8.57 -3.61 14.59
#